data_AF-A0A2D8PS16-F1
#
_entry.id   AF-A0A2D8PS16-F1
#
_cell.length_a   1.000
_cell.length_b   1.000
_cell.length_c   1.000
_cell.angle_alpha   90.00
_cell.angle_beta   90.00
_cell.angle_gamma   90.00
#
_symmetry.space_group_name_H-M   'P 1'
#
loop_
_entity.id
_entity.type
_entity.pdbx_description
1 polymer ?
#
loop_
_entity_poly.entity_id
_entity_poly.type
_entity_poly.pdbx_seq_one_letter_code
_entity_poly.pdbx_strand_id
1 'polypeptide(L)' 'MIEIMIERWSQRDGSTDWLWSIWQDGERRHMGLPQQTADAAEIEARAACHKFMGKSPDDITVL' A
#
# COMPACT_ATOMS: atom_id res chain seq x y z
N MET A 1 -0.85 2.10 -15.81
CA MET A 1 -0.93 3.03 -14.65
C MET A 1 -0.48 2.26 -13.42
N ILE A 2 0.27 2.88 -12.50
CA ILE A 2 0.65 2.27 -11.23
C ILE A 2 -0.16 2.92 -10.11
N GLU A 3 -0.84 2.10 -9.35
CA GLU A 3 -1.74 2.53 -8.28
C GLU A 3 -1.28 1.89 -6.97
N ILE A 4 -1.35 2.65 -5.88
CA ILE A 4 -1.19 2.10 -4.53
C ILE A 4 -2.57 2.08 -3.87
N MET A 5 -2.94 0.93 -3.33
CA MET A 5 -4.09 0.79 -2.45
C MET A 5 -3.58 0.61 -1.02
N ILE A 6 -4.10 1.42 -0.10
CA ILE A 6 -3.85 1.30 1.33
C ILE A 6 -5.18 0.96 2.00
N GLU A 7 -5.25 -0.18 2.68
CA GLU A 7 -6.48 -0.72 3.23
C GLU A 7 -6.41 -0.74 4.76
N ARG A 8 -7.44 -0.22 5.41
CA ARG A 8 -7.59 -0.30 6.87
C ARG A 8 -8.28 -1.59 7.28
N TRP A 9 -7.60 -2.41 8.08
CA TRP A 9 -8.10 -3.68 8.59
C TRP A 9 -8.26 -3.62 10.10
N SER A 10 -9.49 -3.84 10.59
CA SER A 10 -9.76 -3.90 12.04
C SER A 10 -9.61 -5.34 12.53
N GLN A 11 -8.81 -5.52 13.57
CA GLN A 11 -8.58 -6.81 14.21
C GLN A 11 -9.58 -7.06 15.34
N ARG A 12 -9.73 -8.33 15.74
CA ARG A 12 -10.66 -8.74 16.79
C ARG A 12 -10.31 -8.18 18.17
N ASP A 13 -9.04 -7.89 18.42
CA ASP A 13 -8.55 -7.29 19.66
C ASP A 13 -8.73 -5.76 19.71
N GLY A 14 -9.31 -5.17 18.65
CA GLY A 14 -9.53 -3.72 18.52
C GLY A 14 -8.35 -2.96 17.94
N SER A 15 -7.24 -3.62 17.64
CA SER A 15 -6.14 -3.00 16.89
C SER A 15 -6.53 -2.77 15.43
N THR A 16 -5.81 -1.87 14.76
CA THR A 16 -6.00 -1.57 13.34
C THR A 16 -4.67 -1.75 12.64
N ASP A 17 -4.68 -2.56 11.60
CA ASP A 17 -3.58 -2.71 10.66
C ASP A 17 -3.88 -1.93 9.38
N TRP A 18 -2.83 -1.41 8.76
CA TRP A 18 -2.87 -0.75 7.46
C TRP A 18 -2.01 -1.54 6.50
N LEU A 19 -2.65 -2.20 5.55
CA LEU A 19 -1.96 -2.96 4.51
C LEU A 19 -1.82 -2.10 3.26
N TRP A 20 -0.78 -2.33 2.47
CA TRP A 20 -0.64 -1.69 1.18
C TRP A 20 -0.36 -2.69 0.07
N SER A 21 -0.82 -2.35 -1.14
CA SER A 21 -0.54 -3.10 -2.36
C SER A 21 -0.30 -2.18 -3.54
N ILE A 22 0.59 -2.61 -4.44
CA ILE A 22 0.90 -1.93 -5.70
C ILE A 22 0.22 -2.68 -6.83
N TRP A 23 -0.56 -1.96 -7.62
CA TRP A 23 -1.29 -2.45 -8.78
C TRP A 23 -0.72 -1.82 -10.05
N GLN A 24 -0.69 -2.62 -11.12
CA GLN A 24 -0.33 -2.13 -12.43
C GLN A 24 -1.22 -2.79 -13.48
N ASP A 25 -1.93 -1.95 -14.23
CA ASP A 25 -2.81 -2.38 -15.34
C ASP A 25 -3.87 -3.41 -14.88
N GLY A 26 -4.45 -3.17 -13.70
CA GLY A 26 -5.48 -4.01 -13.09
C GLY A 26 -4.96 -5.27 -12.37
N GLU A 27 -3.65 -5.50 -12.35
CA GLU A 27 -3.04 -6.65 -11.67
C GLU A 27 -2.26 -6.21 -10.43
N ARG A 28 -2.46 -6.90 -9.29
CA ARG A 28 -1.66 -6.69 -8.08
C ARG A 28 -0.25 -7.24 -8.27
N ARG A 29 0.74 -6.37 -8.26
CA ARG A 29 2.17 -6.72 -8.45
C ARG A 29 2.89 -7.02 -7.14
N HIS A 30 2.66 -6.19 -6.12
CA HIS A 30 3.32 -6.32 -4.83
C HIS A 30 2.38 -5.97 -3.69
N MET A 31 2.74 -6.43 -2.48
CA MET A 31 2.10 -6.04 -1.25
C MET A 31 3.11 -6.02 -0.10
N GLY A 32 2.83 -5.17 0.88
CA GLY A 32 3.63 -5.03 2.08
C GLY A 32 3.13 -5.86 3.25
N LEU A 33 3.89 -5.75 4.34
CA LEU A 33 3.43 -6.19 5.64
C LEU A 33 2.46 -5.16 6.24
N PRO A 34 1.62 -5.59 7.20
CA PRO A 34 0.80 -4.67 7.98
C PRO A 34 1.62 -3.58 8.67
N GLN A 35 1.13 -2.35 8.60
CA GLN A 35 1.66 -1.19 9.30
C GLN A 35 0.67 -0.66 10.31
N GLN A 36 1.16 0.03 11.33
CA GLN A 36 0.30 0.55 12.41
C GLN A 36 -0.46 1.83 12.03
N THR A 37 -0.04 2.51 10.95
CA THR A 37 -0.68 3.75 10.47
C THR A 37 -0.74 3.78 8.95
N ALA A 38 -1.71 4.53 8.42
CA ALA A 38 -1.84 4.78 6.98
C ALA A 38 -0.59 5.45 6.41
N ASP A 39 -0.03 6.44 7.12
CA ASP A 39 1.19 7.14 6.69
C ASP A 39 2.39 6.20 6.57
N ALA A 40 2.55 5.27 7.53
CA ALA A 40 3.63 4.29 7.47
C ALA A 40 3.46 3.33 6.28
N ALA A 41 2.22 2.89 6.02
CA ALA A 41 1.89 2.09 4.85
C ALA A 41 2.19 2.86 3.55
N GLU A 42 1.83 4.14 3.47
CA GLU A 42 2.07 4.96 2.28
C GLU A 42 3.57 5.17 2.02
N ILE A 43 4.33 5.52 3.05
CA ILE A 43 5.78 5.73 2.94
C ILE A 43 6.46 4.45 2.44
N GLU A 44 6.12 3.30 3.04
CA GLU A 44 6.68 2.02 2.63
C GLU A 44 6.25 1.65 1.20
N ALA A 45 4.98 1.83 0.85
CA ALA A 45 4.45 1.54 -0.47
C ALA A 45 5.10 2.41 -1.56
N ARG A 46 5.33 3.70 -1.30
CA ARG A 46 6.05 4.60 -2.22
C ARG A 46 7.49 4.17 -2.41
N ALA A 47 8.17 3.81 -1.33
CA ALA A 47 9.54 3.30 -1.39
C ALA A 47 9.61 1.99 -2.18
N ALA A 48 8.66 1.07 -1.97
CA ALA A 48 8.54 -0.17 -2.71
C ALA A 48 8.23 0.09 -4.20
N CYS A 49 7.35 1.03 -4.51
CA CYS A 49 7.03 1.42 -5.88
C CYS A 49 8.28 1.91 -6.62
N HIS A 50 9.05 2.81 -6.01
CA HIS A 50 10.33 3.25 -6.58
C HIS A 50 11.31 2.09 -6.76
N LYS A 51 11.41 1.20 -5.77
CA LYS A 51 12.35 0.07 -5.79
C LYS A 51 12.03 -0.95 -6.89
N PHE A 52 10.75 -1.30 -7.07
CA PHE A 52 10.35 -2.39 -7.96
C PHE A 52 9.91 -1.91 -9.34
N MET A 53 9.34 -0.72 -9.45
CA MET A 53 8.80 -0.18 -10.70
C MET A 53 9.69 0.91 -11.31
N GLY A 54 10.68 1.41 -10.56
CA GLY A 54 11.57 2.49 -11.01
C GLY A 54 10.92 3.87 -11.08
N LYS A 55 9.69 4.03 -10.57
CA LYS A 55 8.92 5.28 -10.60
C LYS A 55 8.00 5.41 -9.39
N SER A 56 7.52 6.64 -9.15
CA SER A 56 6.45 6.92 -8.21
C SER A 56 5.11 6.34 -8.72
N PRO A 57 4.15 6.05 -7.82
CA PRO A 57 2.80 5.71 -8.24
C PRO A 57 2.12 6.88 -8.95
N ASP A 58 1.23 6.57 -9.88
CA ASP A 58 0.38 7.55 -10.55
C ASP A 58 -0.78 7.98 -9.64
N ASP A 59 -1.28 7.06 -8.79
CA ASP A 59 -2.35 7.34 -7.83
C ASP A 59 -2.16 6.56 -6.51
N ILE A 60 -2.71 7.10 -5.42
CA ILE A 60 -2.78 6.43 -4.11
C ILE A 60 -4.19 6.58 -3.56
N THR A 61 -4.83 5.44 -3.29
CA THR A 61 -6.15 5.36 -2.67
C THR A 61 -6.04 4.76 -1.27
N VAL A 62 -6.68 5.40 -0.29
CA VAL A 62 -6.82 4.91 1.09
C VAL A 62 -8.27 4.49 1.33
N LEU A 63 -8.48 3.24 1.75
CA LEU A 63 -9.77 2.57 1.92
C LEU A 63 -10.05 2.21 3.39
#